data_AF-T0TN42-F1
#
_entry.id   AF-T0TN42-F1
#
_cell.length_a   1.000
_cell.length_b   1.000
_cell.length_c   1.000
_cell.angle_alpha   90.00
_cell.angle_beta   90.00
_cell.angle_gamma   90.00
#
_symmetry.space_group_name_H-M   'P 1'
#
loop_
_entity.id
_entity.type
_entity.pdbx_description
1 polymer ?
#
loop_
_entity_poly.entity_id
_entity_poly.type
_entity_poly.pdbx_seq_one_letter_code
_entity_poly.pdbx_strand_id
1 'polypeptide(L)'
;MQIWIHDKNMRKVCALNNNVPGMLPYSNSQWHSYLEYSTSTFDFTIPKIVNGELHEDVAYINDQMYVSFFYDNSYHVFYVSQLVENDDSFQLTCNNTNLELALEQAGAFKSDKPQTIAWYLEKIHCLNLQIWKLESMKYQIKQEL
;
A
#
# COMPACT_ATOMS: atom_id res chain seq x y z
N MET A 1 2.63 14.64 7.08
CA MET A 1 3.15 13.27 6.94
C MET A 1 3.78 13.17 5.56
N GLN A 2 4.84 12.38 5.38
CA GLN A 2 5.41 12.14 4.06
C GLN A 2 4.88 10.81 3.54
N ILE A 3 4.36 10.82 2.33
CA ILE A 3 3.83 9.64 1.65
C ILE A 3 4.80 9.30 0.53
N TRP A 4 5.20 8.04 0.43
CA TRP A 4 6.05 7.54 -0.65
C TRP A 4 5.19 6.80 -1.66
N ILE A 5 5.39 7.11 -2.93
CA ILE A 5 4.78 6.43 -4.07
C ILE A 5 5.82 5.50 -4.67
N HIS A 6 5.40 4.26 -4.91
CA HIS A 6 6.22 3.20 -5.47
C HIS A 6 5.62 2.69 -6.77
N ASP A 7 6.48 2.29 -7.70
CA ASP A 7 6.04 1.57 -8.90
C ASP A 7 5.56 0.15 -8.57
N LYS A 8 5.08 -0.58 -9.59
CA LYS A 8 4.66 -1.99 -9.47
C LYS A 8 5.75 -2.94 -8.96
N ASN A 9 7.02 -2.52 -9.00
CA ASN A 9 8.18 -3.29 -8.52
C ASN A 9 8.64 -2.84 -7.12
N MET A 10 7.84 -2.02 -6.43
CA MET A 10 8.13 -1.47 -5.10
C MET A 10 9.36 -0.54 -5.06
N ARG A 11 9.69 0.11 -6.18
CA ARG A 11 10.75 1.12 -6.24
C ARG A 11 10.15 2.49 -5.99
N LYS A 12 10.77 3.28 -5.11
CA LYS A 12 10.36 4.68 -4.90
C LYS A 12 10.48 5.47 -6.20
N VAL A 13 9.38 6.09 -6.61
CA VAL A 13 9.33 6.95 -7.81
C VAL A 13 9.00 8.39 -7.49
N CYS A 14 8.24 8.64 -6.42
CA CYS A 14 7.82 9.97 -6.02
C CYS A 14 7.55 10.01 -4.51
N ALA A 15 7.56 11.20 -3.94
CA ALA A 15 7.10 11.45 -2.58
C ALA A 15 6.13 12.64 -2.53
N LEU A 16 5.08 12.50 -1.73
CA LEU A 16 4.11 13.54 -1.46
C LEU A 16 4.36 14.14 -0.08
N ASN A 17 4.41 15.47 0.00
CA ASN A 17 4.59 16.16 1.27
C ASN A 17 4.04 17.59 1.21
N ASN A 18 3.13 17.92 2.14
CA ASN A 18 2.52 19.25 2.22
C ASN A 18 3.43 20.32 2.85
N ASN A 19 4.48 19.91 3.56
CA ASN A 19 5.36 20.81 4.30
C ASN A 19 6.66 21.13 3.55
N VAL A 20 6.92 20.46 2.43
CA VAL A 20 8.16 20.64 1.65
C VAL A 20 7.82 21.38 0.35
N PRO A 21 8.34 22.60 0.16
CA PRO A 21 8.13 23.35 -1.07
C PRO A 21 8.63 22.59 -2.30
N GLY A 22 7.84 22.55 -3.36
CA GLY A 22 8.19 21.88 -4.63
C GLY A 22 7.91 20.38 -4.68
N MET A 23 7.38 19.77 -3.60
CA MET A 23 6.85 18.41 -3.65
C MET A 23 5.35 18.42 -3.95
N LEU A 24 4.87 17.33 -4.55
CA LEU A 24 3.47 17.16 -4.87
C LEU A 24 2.64 17.14 -3.56
N PRO A 25 1.69 18.07 -3.36
CA PRO A 25 0.87 18.09 -2.17
C PRO A 25 -0.25 17.06 -2.27
N TYR A 26 -0.90 16.79 -1.15
CA TYR A 26 -2.09 15.94 -1.07
C TYR A 26 -3.10 16.54 -0.09
N SER A 27 -4.39 16.30 -0.34
CA SER A 27 -5.49 16.81 0.48
C SER A 27 -6.51 15.71 0.78
N ASN A 28 -7.48 16.02 1.65
CA ASN A 28 -8.57 15.12 2.02
C ASN A 28 -8.11 13.73 2.48
N SER A 29 -6.94 13.63 3.14
CA SER A 29 -6.43 12.35 3.60
C SER A 29 -7.27 11.81 4.76
N GLN A 30 -7.90 10.65 4.57
CA GLN A 30 -8.65 9.93 5.59
C GLN A 30 -8.10 8.52 5.73
N TRP A 31 -7.79 8.11 6.96
CA TRP A 31 -7.44 6.74 7.28
C TRP A 31 -8.58 6.11 8.08
N HIS A 32 -9.17 5.05 7.55
CA HIS A 32 -10.13 4.22 8.26
C HIS A 32 -9.53 2.85 8.60
N SER A 33 -9.69 2.39 9.85
CA SER A 33 -9.20 1.09 10.31
C SER A 33 -10.37 0.17 10.67
N TYR A 34 -10.41 -1.00 10.06
CA TYR A 34 -11.45 -2.02 10.26
C TYR A 34 -10.87 -3.14 11.13
N LEU A 35 -11.14 -3.06 12.44
CA LEU A 35 -10.59 -3.99 13.44
C LEU A 35 -11.01 -5.45 13.20
N GLU A 36 -12.24 -5.68 12.75
CA GLU A 36 -12.80 -7.00 12.51
C GLU A 36 -11.99 -7.83 11.49
N TYR A 37 -11.38 -7.16 10.52
CA TYR A 37 -10.63 -7.78 9.44
C TYR A 37 -9.13 -7.45 9.48
N SER A 38 -8.67 -6.75 10.51
CA SER A 38 -7.29 -6.25 10.63
C SER A 38 -6.79 -5.53 9.36
N THR A 39 -7.71 -4.79 8.72
CA THR A 39 -7.45 -4.07 7.47
C THR A 39 -7.69 -2.58 7.65
N SER A 40 -7.21 -1.79 6.71
CA SER A 40 -7.39 -0.34 6.71
C SER A 40 -7.53 0.18 5.29
N THR A 41 -8.28 1.27 5.13
CA THR A 41 -8.33 2.08 3.92
C THR A 41 -7.63 3.41 4.17
N PHE A 42 -6.98 3.92 3.13
CA PHE A 42 -6.39 5.23 3.12
C PHE A 42 -6.83 5.97 1.85
N ASP A 43 -7.70 6.95 2.05
CA ASP A 43 -8.29 7.76 0.99
C ASP A 43 -7.60 9.11 0.96
N PHE A 44 -7.21 9.59 -0.22
CA PHE A 44 -6.61 10.91 -0.36
C PHE A 44 -6.76 11.45 -1.78
N THR A 45 -6.56 12.76 -1.94
CA THR A 45 -6.65 13.46 -3.22
C THR A 45 -5.30 14.09 -3.56
N ILE A 46 -4.87 13.93 -4.80
CA ILE A 46 -3.66 14.54 -5.36
C ILE A 46 -4.08 15.56 -6.42
N PRO A 47 -3.76 16.86 -6.28
CA PRO A 47 -3.95 17.82 -7.37
C PRO A 47 -2.92 17.62 -8.47
N LYS A 48 -3.33 17.77 -9.73
CA LYS A 48 -2.44 17.73 -10.90
C LYS A 48 -1.67 19.04 -11.06
N ILE A 49 -2.35 20.15 -10.78
CA ILE A 49 -1.81 21.50 -10.94
C ILE A 49 -1.31 22.00 -9.58
N VAL A 50 -0.03 22.34 -9.52
CA VAL A 50 0.61 22.92 -8.34
C VAL A 50 1.24 24.24 -8.76
N ASN A 51 0.91 25.32 -8.06
CA ASN A 51 1.37 26.68 -8.41
C ASN A 51 1.04 27.15 -9.83
N GLY A 52 -0.04 26.62 -10.43
CA GLY A 52 -0.51 27.01 -11.77
C GLY A 52 0.10 26.22 -12.93
N GLU A 53 0.99 25.25 -12.65
CA GLU A 53 1.58 24.37 -13.66
C GLU A 53 1.30 22.89 -13.35
N LEU A 54 1.27 22.05 -14.39
CA LEU A 54 1.15 20.60 -14.24
C LEU A 54 2.44 20.06 -13.60
N HIS A 55 2.31 19.37 -12.48
CA HIS A 55 3.47 18.86 -11.76
C HIS A 55 4.03 17.60 -12.46
N GLU A 56 5.35 17.49 -12.62
CA GLU A 56 6.00 16.38 -13.35
C GLU A 56 5.68 15.00 -12.76
N ASP A 57 5.68 14.92 -11.42
CA ASP A 57 5.40 13.68 -10.68
C ASP A 57 4.00 13.09 -10.89
N VAL A 58 3.06 13.86 -11.46
CA VAL A 58 1.73 13.35 -11.83
C VAL A 58 1.83 12.15 -12.76
N ALA A 59 2.87 12.10 -13.60
CA ALA A 59 3.10 10.98 -14.52
C ALA A 59 3.30 9.62 -13.82
N TYR A 60 3.66 9.61 -12.53
CA TYR A 60 3.84 8.38 -11.76
C TYR A 60 2.56 7.90 -11.06
N ILE A 61 1.49 8.70 -11.06
CA ILE A 61 0.24 8.34 -10.41
C ILE A 61 -0.57 7.43 -11.34
N ASN A 62 -0.79 6.19 -10.91
CA ASN A 62 -1.58 5.19 -11.64
C ASN A 62 -2.20 4.18 -10.66
N ASP A 63 -3.01 3.26 -11.17
CA ASP A 63 -3.72 2.23 -10.40
C ASP A 63 -2.82 1.04 -10.00
N GLN A 64 -1.63 0.91 -10.58
CA GLN A 64 -0.65 -0.14 -10.28
C GLN A 64 0.45 0.31 -9.31
N MET A 65 0.31 1.49 -8.71
CA MET A 65 1.28 2.02 -7.76
C MET A 65 1.00 1.55 -6.34
N TYR A 66 2.04 1.55 -5.50
CA TYR A 66 1.91 1.32 -4.06
C TYR A 66 2.18 2.61 -3.28
N VAL A 67 1.46 2.76 -2.18
CA VAL A 67 1.57 3.90 -1.28
C VAL A 67 2.11 3.41 0.05
N SER A 68 3.16 4.06 0.56
CA SER A 68 3.67 3.74 1.89
C SER A 68 3.97 4.99 2.71
N PHE A 69 3.77 4.90 4.01
CA PHE A 69 4.17 5.94 4.95
C PHE A 69 4.54 5.32 6.28
N PHE A 70 5.36 6.05 7.04
CA PHE A 70 5.72 5.68 8.39
C PHE A 70 4.82 6.41 9.38
N TYR A 71 4.09 5.67 10.19
CA TYR A 71 3.19 6.20 11.20
C TYR A 71 3.12 5.24 12.39
N ASP A 72 2.95 5.77 13.60
CA ASP A 72 2.86 4.99 14.84
C ASP A 72 3.94 3.90 14.98
N ASN A 73 5.19 4.30 14.70
CA ASN A 73 6.37 3.45 14.79
C ASN A 73 6.36 2.21 13.86
N SER A 74 5.52 2.20 12.83
CA SER A 74 5.38 1.12 11.85
C SER A 74 5.31 1.63 10.41
N TYR A 75 5.71 0.77 9.46
CA TYR A 75 5.55 1.03 8.04
C TYR A 75 4.22 0.43 7.57
N HIS A 76 3.38 1.29 7.00
CA HIS A 76 2.14 0.87 6.38
C HIS A 76 2.28 0.93 4.86
N VAL A 77 1.83 -0.13 4.19
CA VAL A 77 1.84 -0.25 2.73
C VAL A 77 0.42 -0.51 2.26
N PHE A 78 0.01 0.25 1.26
CA PHE A 78 -1.31 0.18 0.65
C PHE A 78 -1.17 0.04 -0.86
N TYR A 79 -2.07 -0.71 -1.49
CA TYR A 79 -2.25 -0.73 -2.93
C TYR A 79 -3.45 0.14 -3.30
N VAL A 80 -3.45 0.70 -4.51
CA VAL A 80 -4.60 1.47 -5.00
C VAL A 80 -5.72 0.50 -5.39
N SER A 81 -6.87 0.60 -4.75
CA SER A 81 -8.05 -0.21 -5.09
C SER A 81 -8.98 0.51 -6.05
N GLN A 82 -9.04 1.85 -5.95
CA GLN A 82 -9.79 2.68 -6.88
C GLN A 82 -9.03 3.98 -7.14
N LEU A 83 -8.93 4.35 -8.42
CA LEU A 83 -8.39 5.62 -8.90
C LEU A 83 -9.48 6.33 -9.72
N VAL A 84 -9.88 7.51 -9.28
CA VAL A 84 -10.79 8.39 -10.03
C VAL A 84 -9.99 9.60 -10.49
N GLU A 85 -9.78 9.67 -11.80
CA GLU A 85 -9.14 10.82 -12.44
C GLU A 85 -10.19 11.87 -12.81
N ASN A 86 -10.02 13.07 -12.27
CA ASN A 86 -10.74 14.29 -12.65
C ASN A 86 -9.82 15.18 -13.48
N ASP A 87 -10.35 16.26 -14.06
CA ASP A 87 -9.56 17.19 -14.89
C ASP A 87 -8.32 17.73 -14.14
N ASP A 88 -8.51 18.15 -12.88
CA ASP A 88 -7.47 18.82 -12.07
C ASP A 88 -6.91 17.97 -10.92
N SER A 89 -7.40 16.75 -10.69
CA SER A 89 -6.98 15.93 -9.54
C SER A 89 -7.19 14.44 -9.72
N PHE A 90 -6.49 13.64 -8.91
CA PHE A 90 -6.73 12.22 -8.70
C PHE A 90 -7.31 11.99 -7.32
N GLN A 91 -8.39 11.24 -7.23
CA GLN A 91 -8.90 10.70 -5.97
C GLN A 91 -8.51 9.23 -5.89
N LEU A 92 -7.83 8.88 -4.81
CA LEU A 92 -7.34 7.52 -4.58
C LEU A 92 -8.01 6.94 -3.35
N THR A 93 -8.50 5.74 -3.51
CA THR A 93 -8.86 4.85 -2.40
C THR A 93 -7.87 3.71 -2.39
N CYS A 94 -7.12 3.60 -1.30
CA CYS A 94 -6.08 2.61 -1.15
C CYS A 94 -6.42 1.63 -0.03
N ASN A 95 -6.14 0.36 -0.25
CA ASN A 95 -6.40 -0.71 0.71
C ASN A 95 -5.09 -1.27 1.25
N ASN A 96 -5.08 -1.67 2.51
CA ASN A 96 -3.95 -2.34 3.10
C ASN A 96 -3.72 -3.71 2.43
N THR A 97 -2.46 -4.06 2.18
CA THR A 97 -2.06 -5.39 1.67
C THR A 97 -2.51 -6.55 2.56
N ASN A 98 -2.79 -6.30 3.84
CA ASN A 98 -3.42 -7.28 4.73
C ASN A 98 -4.78 -7.77 4.21
N LEU A 99 -5.50 -6.95 3.42
CA LEU A 99 -6.77 -7.37 2.82
C LEU A 99 -6.57 -8.39 1.69
N GLU A 100 -5.51 -8.24 0.88
CA GLU A 100 -5.16 -9.28 -0.10
C GLU A 100 -4.82 -10.60 0.61
N LEU A 101 -4.06 -10.51 1.72
CA LEU A 101 -3.74 -11.69 2.54
C LEU A 101 -4.99 -12.35 3.14
N ALA A 102 -5.90 -11.55 3.70
CA ALA A 102 -7.12 -12.05 4.33
C ALA A 102 -8.12 -12.66 3.33
N LEU A 103 -8.10 -12.19 2.08
CA LEU A 103 -8.94 -12.71 0.99
C LEU A 103 -8.30 -13.89 0.25
N GLU A 104 -7.05 -14.23 0.53
CA GLU A 104 -6.40 -15.38 -0.09
C GLU A 104 -6.98 -16.69 0.42
N GLN A 105 -7.56 -17.46 -0.50
CA GLN A 105 -8.10 -18.77 -0.17
C GLN A 105 -7.05 -19.85 -0.36
N ALA A 106 -6.74 -20.56 0.73
CA ALA A 106 -6.04 -21.83 0.66
C ALA A 106 -6.97 -22.89 0.05
N GLY A 107 -6.46 -23.65 -0.93
CA GLY A 107 -7.09 -24.92 -1.29
C GLY A 107 -7.18 -25.84 -0.07
N ALA A 108 -8.20 -26.71 -0.03
CA ALA A 108 -8.39 -27.62 1.09
C ALA A 108 -7.12 -28.46 1.34
N PHE A 109 -6.52 -28.30 2.52
CA PHE A 109 -5.32 -29.02 2.93
C PHE A 109 -5.63 -29.85 4.17
N LYS A 110 -5.32 -31.16 4.13
CA LYS A 110 -5.50 -32.08 5.26
C LYS A 110 -4.18 -32.77 5.59
N SER A 111 -3.98 -33.04 6.87
CA SER A 111 -2.90 -33.91 7.34
C SER A 111 -3.46 -35.29 7.69
N ASP A 112 -2.71 -36.33 7.38
CA ASP A 112 -3.04 -37.71 7.76
C ASP A 112 -2.72 -38.02 9.24
N LYS A 113 -2.08 -37.08 9.95
CA LYS A 113 -1.70 -37.19 11.37
C LYS A 113 -2.00 -35.88 12.12
N PRO A 114 -2.16 -35.92 13.46
CA PRO A 114 -2.16 -34.71 14.27
C PRO A 114 -0.87 -33.91 14.05
N GLN A 115 -0.99 -32.61 13.83
CA GLN A 115 0.14 -31.70 13.61
C GLN A 115 -0.06 -30.41 14.41
N THR A 116 1.02 -29.67 14.62
CA THR A 116 0.97 -28.35 15.27
C THR A 116 0.47 -27.28 14.30
N ILE A 117 -0.04 -26.17 14.83
CA ILE A 117 -0.45 -25.01 14.01
C ILE A 117 0.71 -24.49 13.17
N ALA A 118 1.92 -24.43 13.74
CA ALA A 118 3.13 -24.01 13.02
C ALA A 118 3.41 -24.88 11.78
N TRP A 119 3.23 -26.20 11.89
CA TRP A 119 3.40 -27.11 10.75
C TRP A 119 2.38 -26.85 9.64
N TYR A 120 1.12 -26.57 9.98
CA TYR A 120 0.11 -26.21 8.99
C TYR A 120 0.43 -24.89 8.31
N LEU A 121 0.85 -23.87 9.05
CA LEU A 121 1.26 -22.58 8.49
C LEU A 121 2.43 -22.73 7.52
N GLU A 122 3.38 -23.62 7.83
CA GLU A 122 4.51 -23.93 6.94
C GLU A 122 4.08 -24.70 5.68
N LYS A 123 3.04 -25.54 5.76
CA LYS A 123 2.62 -26.40 4.65
C LYS A 123 1.55 -25.78 3.75
N ILE A 124 0.77 -24.85 4.27
CA ILE A 124 -0.22 -24.12 3.46
C ILE A 124 0.53 -23.13 2.57
N HIS A 125 0.63 -23.47 1.29
CA HIS A 125 1.46 -22.78 0.31
C HIS A 125 1.09 -21.29 0.12
N CYS A 126 -0.19 -20.97 0.23
CA CYS A 126 -0.77 -19.64 0.05
C CYS A 126 -0.68 -18.73 1.30
N LEU A 127 -0.05 -19.18 2.39
CA LEU A 127 0.23 -18.33 3.55
C LEU A 127 1.70 -17.93 3.55
N ASN A 128 2.58 -18.87 3.21
CA ASN A 128 4.01 -18.58 3.10
C ASN A 128 4.30 -17.54 2.02
N LEU A 129 3.82 -17.73 0.78
CA LEU A 129 4.22 -16.88 -0.35
C LEU A 129 3.92 -15.39 -0.13
N GLN A 130 2.74 -15.00 0.38
CA GLN A 130 2.47 -13.58 0.62
C GLN A 130 3.10 -13.04 1.90
N ILE A 131 3.32 -13.85 2.95
CA ILE A 131 4.11 -13.38 4.11
C ILE A 131 5.52 -12.99 3.63
N TRP A 132 6.15 -13.83 2.79
CA TRP A 132 7.44 -13.51 2.17
C TRP A 132 7.36 -12.27 1.27
N LYS A 133 6.30 -12.13 0.47
CA LYS A 133 6.07 -10.95 -0.37
C LYS A 133 5.95 -9.67 0.47
N LEU A 134 5.13 -9.68 1.51
CA LEU A 134 4.91 -8.53 2.38
C LEU A 134 6.19 -8.14 3.16
N GLU A 135 6.90 -9.11 3.71
CA GLU A 135 8.17 -8.85 4.40
C GLU A 135 9.26 -8.37 3.42
N SER A 136 9.30 -8.87 2.19
CA SER A 136 10.20 -8.35 1.15
C SER A 136 9.88 -6.90 0.77
N MET A 137 8.59 -6.55 0.66
CA MET A 137 8.11 -5.18 0.40
C MET A 137 8.55 -4.23 1.52
N LYS A 138 8.31 -4.61 2.79
CA LYS A 138 8.73 -3.83 3.95
C LYS A 138 10.27 -3.72 4.03
N TYR A 139 10.99 -4.78 3.70
CA TYR A 139 12.45 -4.79 3.72
C TYR A 139 13.04 -3.86 2.65
N GLN A 140 12.50 -3.88 1.43
CA GLN A 140 12.90 -2.95 0.36
C GLN A 140 12.66 -1.49 0.77
N ILE A 141 11.50 -1.19 1.37
CA ILE A 141 11.20 0.16 1.88
C ILE A 141 12.24 0.63 2.91
N LYS A 142 12.67 -0.26 3.83
CA LYS A 142 13.68 0.04 4.85
C LYS A 142 15.08 0.28 4.28
N GLN A 143 15.46 -0.37 3.19
CA GLN A 143 16.78 -0.21 2.57
C GLN A 143 16.92 1.09 1.78
N GLU A 144 15.81 1.66 1.36
CA GLU A 144 15.78 2.91 0.58
C GLU A 144 15.57 4.17 1.46
N LEU A 145 15.55 4.04 2.79
CA LEU A 145 15.48 5.14 3.77
C LEU A 145 16.81 5.31 4.49
#